data_AF-A0A6B3I319-F1
#
_entry.id   AF-A0A6B3I319-F1
#
_cell.length_a   1.000
_cell.length_b   1.000
_cell.length_c   1.000
_cell.angle_alpha   90.00
_cell.angle_beta   90.00
_cell.angle_gamma   90.00
#
_symmetry.space_group_name_H-M   'P 1'
#
loop_
_entity.id
_entity.type
_entity.pdbx_description
1 polymer ?
#
loop_
_entity_poly.entity_id
_entity_poly.type
_entity_poly.pdbx_seq_one_letter_code
_entity_poly.pdbx_strand_id
1 'polypeptide(L)'
;AGVRWFLTQKLSWNQDNRMPHHSFWWEGIDGTRVFTHFPPVDTYNAQLHARELAHAERNFAEKGRATRSLVPFGWGDGGGGPTREMLERARR
;
A
#
# COMPACT_ATOMS: atom_id res chain seq x y z
N ALA A 1 -6.22 -11.78 -19.47
CA ALA A 1 -5.74 -12.32 -18.17
C ALA A 1 -6.84 -12.16 -17.14
N GLY A 2 -7.11 -13.16 -16.29
CA GLY A 2 -8.21 -13.16 -15.30
C GLY A 2 -7.89 -12.44 -13.98
N VAL A 3 -7.15 -11.33 -14.04
CA VAL A 3 -6.72 -10.60 -12.83
C VAL A 3 -7.88 -9.75 -12.31
N ARG A 4 -8.30 -10.02 -11.07
CA ARG A 4 -9.45 -9.34 -10.43
C ARG A 4 -9.05 -8.14 -9.57
N TRP A 5 -7.80 -8.08 -9.15
CA TRP A 5 -7.29 -7.08 -8.21
C TRP A 5 -5.90 -6.61 -8.64
N PHE A 6 -5.59 -5.36 -8.31
CA PHE A 6 -4.31 -4.76 -8.62
C PHE A 6 -3.70 -4.09 -7.39
N LEU A 7 -2.38 -4.22 -7.22
CA LEU A 7 -1.63 -3.55 -6.17
C LEU A 7 -0.42 -2.83 -6.79
N THR A 8 -0.20 -1.57 -6.41
CA THR A 8 0.93 -0.76 -6.87
C THR A 8 1.45 0.14 -5.74
N GLN A 9 2.69 0.63 -5.84
CA GLN A 9 3.29 1.52 -4.85
C GLN A 9 3.65 2.90 -5.42
N LYS A 10 4.13 2.96 -6.66
CA LYS A 10 4.83 4.14 -7.20
C LYS A 10 3.97 5.41 -7.26
N LEU A 11 2.64 5.28 -7.24
CA LEU A 11 1.71 6.43 -7.21
C LEU A 11 1.84 7.28 -5.94
N SER A 12 2.38 6.73 -4.85
CA SER A 12 2.66 7.47 -3.62
C SER A 12 3.77 8.51 -3.76
N TRP A 13 4.58 8.45 -4.84
CA TRP A 13 5.77 9.30 -5.02
C TRP A 13 5.52 10.53 -5.90
N ASN A 14 4.27 10.88 -6.15
CA ASN A 14 3.94 12.08 -6.93
C ASN A 14 4.40 13.34 -6.17
N GLN A 15 5.26 14.14 -6.81
CA GLN A 15 5.80 15.37 -6.22
C GLN A 15 4.74 16.47 -6.05
N ASP A 16 3.90 16.67 -7.07
CA ASP A 16 2.94 17.78 -7.10
C ASP A 16 1.50 17.31 -6.85
N ASN A 17 1.09 16.23 -7.51
CA ASN A 17 -0.30 15.78 -7.52
C ASN A 17 -0.48 14.55 -6.62
N ARG A 18 -0.90 14.79 -5.37
CA ARG A 18 -1.24 13.71 -4.46
C ARG A 18 -2.44 12.91 -4.97
N MET A 19 -2.31 11.59 -5.00
CA MET A 19 -3.39 10.71 -5.41
C MET A 19 -4.49 10.68 -4.31
N PRO A 20 -5.77 10.88 -4.66
CA PRO A 20 -6.82 11.14 -3.66
C PRO A 20 -7.34 9.89 -2.94
N HIS A 21 -7.10 8.70 -3.49
CA HIS A 21 -7.68 7.44 -3.02
C HIS A 21 -6.62 6.36 -2.89
N HIS A 22 -6.63 5.56 -1.83
CA HIS A 22 -5.76 4.39 -1.67
C HIS A 22 -6.44 3.09 -2.11
N SER A 23 -7.77 3.02 -2.06
CA SER A 23 -8.58 1.89 -2.56
C SER A 23 -9.65 2.38 -3.51
N PHE A 24 -9.60 1.98 -4.78
CA PHE A 24 -10.49 2.50 -5.82
C PHE A 24 -10.64 1.54 -7.01
N TRP A 25 -11.66 1.77 -7.84
CA TRP A 25 -11.78 1.12 -9.14
C TRP A 25 -10.95 1.89 -10.16
N TRP A 26 -9.90 1.26 -10.68
CA TRP A 26 -9.14 1.82 -11.79
C TRP A 26 -9.84 1.45 -13.09
N GLU A 27 -10.34 2.44 -13.81
CA GLU A 27 -10.96 2.29 -15.12
C GLU A 27 -9.92 2.48 -16.24
N GLY A 28 -9.80 1.49 -17.12
CA GLY A 28 -9.03 1.58 -18.35
C GLY A 28 -9.73 2.46 -19.38
N ILE A 29 -8.99 2.88 -20.41
CA ILE A 29 -9.53 3.70 -21.51
C ILE A 29 -10.64 3.00 -22.31
N ASP A 30 -10.76 1.68 -22.17
CA ASP A 30 -11.78 0.83 -22.78
C ASP A 30 -13.02 0.64 -21.87
N GLY A 31 -13.06 1.32 -20.72
CA GLY A 31 -14.14 1.22 -19.73
C GLY A 31 -14.07 0.00 -18.82
N THR A 32 -13.10 -0.89 -18.99
CA THR A 32 -12.91 -2.03 -18.08
C THR A 32 -12.37 -1.56 -16.72
N ARG A 33 -12.72 -2.26 -15.64
CA ARG A 33 -12.33 -1.85 -14.28
C ARG A 33 -11.60 -2.95 -13.51
N VAL A 34 -10.59 -2.56 -12.74
CA VAL A 34 -9.88 -3.43 -11.78
C VAL A 34 -9.84 -2.79 -10.40
N PHE A 35 -10.20 -3.55 -9.36
CA PHE A 35 -10.16 -3.04 -8.00
C PHE A 35 -8.69 -2.92 -7.56
N THR A 36 -8.28 -1.70 -7.26
CA THR A 36 -6.89 -1.34 -7.02
C THR A 36 -6.69 -0.88 -5.59
N HIS A 37 -5.59 -1.31 -4.98
CA HIS A 37 -5.09 -0.75 -3.73
C HIS A 37 -3.65 -0.26 -3.92
N PHE A 38 -3.31 0.92 -3.41
CA PHE A 38 -1.91 1.24 -3.11
C PHE A 38 -1.73 1.50 -1.61
N PRO A 39 -0.72 0.86 -0.97
CA PRO A 39 -0.49 0.98 0.46
C PRO A 39 -0.27 2.43 0.93
N PRO A 40 -0.97 2.89 1.99
CA PRO A 40 -0.82 4.25 2.53
C PRO A 40 0.49 4.47 3.33
N VAL A 41 1.33 3.44 3.45
CA VAL A 41 2.64 3.49 4.12
C VAL A 41 3.72 4.11 3.24
N ASP A 42 3.42 4.41 1.97
CA ASP A 42 4.27 5.11 1.00
C ASP A 42 5.59 4.41 0.63
N THR A 43 5.74 3.13 1.01
CA THR A 43 6.88 2.28 0.66
C THR A 43 6.45 0.82 0.55
N TYR A 44 7.14 0.04 -0.27
CA TYR A 44 7.08 -1.44 -0.21
C TYR A 44 8.15 -2.04 0.70
N ASN A 45 9.00 -1.19 1.29
CA ASN A 45 10.11 -1.56 2.16
C ASN A 45 9.84 -1.21 3.64
N ALA A 46 8.60 -1.32 4.11
CA ALA A 46 8.28 -0.98 5.49
C ALA A 46 9.03 -1.89 6.47
N GLN A 47 9.33 -1.38 7.67
CA GLN A 47 9.99 -2.15 8.73
C GLN A 47 9.05 -2.47 9.90
N LEU A 48 7.78 -2.10 9.75
CA LEU A 48 6.71 -2.26 10.74
C LEU A 48 7.02 -1.53 12.06
N HIS A 49 7.64 -0.36 11.96
CA HIS A 49 7.76 0.52 13.13
C HIS A 49 6.41 1.17 13.44
N ALA A 50 6.13 1.42 14.72
CA ALA A 50 4.88 2.07 15.15
C ALA A 50 4.62 3.40 14.41
N ARG A 51 5.67 4.18 14.12
CA ARG A 51 5.57 5.43 13.35
C ARG A 51 5.06 5.21 11.93
N GLU A 52 5.47 4.13 11.27
CA GLU A 52 5.07 3.80 9.90
C GLU A 52 3.61 3.34 9.87
N LEU A 53 3.20 2.54 10.86
CA LEU A 53 1.81 2.10 11.01
C LEU A 53 0.88 3.27 11.32
N ALA A 54 1.31 4.16 12.22
CA ALA A 54 0.54 5.37 12.55
C ALA A 54 0.48 6.35 11.36
N HIS A 55 1.55 6.44 10.56
CA HIS A 55 1.52 7.19 9.30
C HIS A 55 0.51 6.57 8.33
N ALA A 56 0.60 5.26 8.07
CA ALA A 56 -0.29 4.53 7.19
C ALA A 56 -1.77 4.70 7.58
N GLU A 57 -2.09 4.60 8.88
CA GLU A 57 -3.43 4.83 9.41
C GLU A 57 -3.88 6.27 9.15
N ARG A 58 -3.09 7.29 9.53
CA ARG A 58 -3.43 8.70 9.28
C ARG A 58 -3.60 9.03 7.80
N ASN A 59 -2.75 8.45 6.96
CA ASN A 59 -2.64 8.75 5.55
C ASN A 59 -3.72 8.08 4.69
N PHE A 60 -4.31 6.97 5.17
CA PHE A 60 -5.33 6.23 4.43
C PHE A 60 -6.56 7.09 4.12
N ALA A 61 -6.97 7.12 2.85
CA ALA A 61 -8.01 8.04 2.36
C ALA A 61 -9.43 7.47 2.53
N GLU A 62 -9.60 6.15 2.43
CA GLU A 62 -10.91 5.49 2.50
C GLU A 62 -11.35 5.16 3.93
N LYS A 63 -11.00 6.02 4.90
CA LYS A 63 -11.49 5.89 6.28
C LYS A 63 -13.02 5.89 6.31
N GLY A 64 -13.59 5.05 7.15
CA GLY A 64 -15.05 4.88 7.26
C GLY A 64 -15.70 4.07 6.14
N ARG A 65 -15.07 3.97 4.96
CA ARG A 65 -15.53 3.12 3.84
C ARG A 65 -14.84 1.77 3.79
N ALA A 66 -13.59 1.72 4.21
CA ALA A 66 -12.81 0.49 4.32
C ALA A 66 -12.31 0.31 5.75
N THR A 67 -12.20 -0.94 6.18
CA THR A 67 -11.73 -1.34 7.52
C THR A 67 -10.31 -1.90 7.49
N ARG A 68 -9.69 -2.00 6.32
CA ARG A 68 -8.38 -2.63 6.11
C ARG A 68 -7.57 -1.89 5.06
N SER A 69 -6.27 -1.82 5.30
CA SER A 69 -5.23 -1.44 4.34
C SER A 69 -4.10 -2.47 4.40
N LEU A 70 -3.24 -2.49 3.38
CA LEU A 70 -2.08 -3.38 3.33
C LEU A 70 -0.80 -2.61 3.65
N VAL A 71 0.19 -3.31 4.22
CA VAL A 71 1.54 -2.81 4.50
C VAL A 71 2.54 -3.85 4.01
N PRO A 72 3.11 -3.69 2.79
CA PRO A 72 4.23 -4.51 2.36
C PRO A 72 5.48 -4.15 3.17
N PHE A 73 6.19 -5.16 3.65
CA PHE A 73 7.34 -4.98 4.53
C PHE A 73 8.50 -5.90 4.15
N GLY A 74 9.72 -5.47 4.47
CA GLY A 74 10.96 -6.16 4.14
C GLY A 74 11.91 -5.32 3.29
N TRP A 75 13.03 -5.92 2.89
CA TRP A 75 14.03 -5.29 2.04
C TRP A 75 13.83 -5.68 0.57
N GLY A 76 13.26 -4.77 -0.22
CA GLY A 76 13.19 -4.84 -1.68
C GLY A 76 14.44 -4.25 -2.37
N ASP A 77 14.32 -3.88 -3.64
CA ASP A 77 15.38 -3.20 -4.43
C ASP A 77 16.72 -3.94 -4.48
N GLY A 78 16.65 -5.27 -4.64
CA GLY A 78 17.82 -6.15 -4.58
C GLY A 78 18.17 -6.63 -3.16
N GLY A 79 17.36 -6.28 -2.16
CA GLY A 79 17.44 -6.77 -0.79
C GLY A 79 16.91 -8.20 -0.59
N GLY A 80 17.00 -8.68 0.65
CA GLY A 80 16.71 -10.07 1.04
C GLY A 80 15.29 -10.34 1.55
N GLY A 81 14.35 -9.39 1.44
CA GLY A 81 13.00 -9.53 1.98
C GLY A 81 12.88 -9.26 3.49
N PRO A 82 11.80 -9.71 4.15
CA PRO A 82 11.55 -9.44 5.56
C PRO A 82 12.49 -10.22 6.49
N THR A 83 12.92 -9.58 7.60
CA THR A 83 13.75 -10.23 8.61
C THR A 83 12.92 -10.90 9.71
N ARG A 84 13.54 -11.75 10.53
CA ARG A 84 12.88 -12.38 11.70
C ARG A 84 12.34 -11.34 12.67
N GLU A 85 13.07 -10.26 12.91
CA GLU A 85 12.68 -9.18 13.81
C GLU A 85 11.45 -8.44 13.29
N MET A 86 11.32 -8.29 11.97
CA MET A 86 10.12 -7.72 11.35
C MET A 86 8.90 -8.62 11.56
N LEU A 87 9.06 -9.95 11.44
CA LEU A 87 7.98 -10.90 11.74
C LEU A 87 7.56 -10.84 13.21
N GLU A 88 8.51 -10.71 14.13
CA GLU A 88 8.22 -10.54 15.56
C GLU A 88 7.47 -9.23 15.83
N ARG A 89 7.79 -8.14 15.12
CA ARG A 89 7.01 -6.89 15.19
C ARG A 89 5.61 -7.05 14.61
N ALA A 90 5.47 -7.75 13.48
CA ALA A 90 4.16 -7.99 12.86
C ALA A 90 3.19 -8.76 13.76
N ARG A 91 3.72 -9.61 14.64
CA ARG A 91 2.94 -10.44 15.58
C ARG A 91 2.45 -9.67 16.80
N ARG A 92 3.14 -8.58 17.20
CA ARG A 92 2.88 -7.82 18.43
C ARG A 92 1.94 -6.66 18.17
#